data_AF-A0A7L5YPG5-F1
#
_entry.id   AF-A0A7L5YPG5-F1
#
_cell.length_a   1.000
_cell.length_b   1.000
_cell.length_c   1.000
_cell.angle_alpha   90.00
_cell.angle_beta   90.00
_cell.angle_gamma   90.00
#
_symmetry.space_group_name_H-M   'P 1'
#
loop_
_entity.id
_entity.type
_entity.pdbx_description
1 polymer ?
#
loop_
_entity_poly.entity_id
_entity_poly.type
_entity_poly.pdbx_seq_one_letter_code
_entity_poly.pdbx_strand_id
1 'polypeptide(L)'
;MRRDQRNISLRHLLQMRSGLAFDEGALYEEASARVASQGYSATLASYTQQDLTSLGLGLPMAYRPGEAWSYSTMDSQLLSAAFQALTGQPLGAYADRHLFPALGIRSWRWPGDAGALLWAAWGWN
;
A
#
# COMPACT_ATOMS: atom_id res chain seq x y z
N MET A 1 -17.86 -2.53 -9.11
CA MET A 1 -17.80 -1.33 -8.26
C MET A 1 -19.23 -0.89 -7.91
N ARG A 2 -19.59 -0.92 -6.62
CA ARG A 2 -20.95 -0.60 -6.13
C ARG A 2 -21.16 0.92 -6.07
N ARG A 3 -22.41 1.40 -6.00
CA ARG A 3 -22.76 2.85 -6.01
C ARG A 3 -22.00 3.64 -4.95
N ASP A 4 -21.87 3.11 -3.73
CA ASP A 4 -21.26 3.84 -2.61
C ASP A 4 -19.73 3.95 -2.72
N GLN A 5 -19.06 2.96 -3.29
CA GLN A 5 -17.60 3.01 -3.50
C GLN A 5 -17.18 4.15 -4.46
N ARG A 6 -18.07 4.55 -5.39
CA ARG A 6 -17.80 5.67 -6.30
C ARG A 6 -17.73 7.03 -5.59
N ASN A 7 -18.20 7.11 -4.35
CA ASN A 7 -18.16 8.33 -3.54
C ASN A 7 -16.93 8.39 -2.61
N ILE A 8 -16.03 7.40 -2.68
CA ILE A 8 -14.74 7.47 -1.99
C ILE A 8 -13.86 8.50 -2.71
N SER A 9 -13.31 9.45 -1.95
CA SER A 9 -12.43 10.51 -2.44
C SER A 9 -11.01 10.32 -1.93
N LEU A 10 -10.03 11.01 -2.54
CA LEU A 10 -8.65 11.03 -2.01
C LEU A 10 -8.60 11.52 -0.56
N ARG A 11 -9.48 12.47 -0.19
CA ARG A 11 -9.60 12.93 1.20
C ARG A 11 -10.04 11.80 2.13
N HIS A 12 -10.99 10.98 1.72
CA HIS A 12 -11.45 9.85 2.52
C HIS A 12 -10.32 8.84 2.76
N LEU A 13 -9.53 8.54 1.72
CA LEU A 13 -8.36 7.65 1.84
C LEU A 13 -7.28 8.24 2.76
N LEU A 14 -6.91 9.52 2.55
CA LEU A 14 -5.92 10.24 3.37
C LEU A 14 -6.30 10.31 4.86
N GLN A 15 -7.59 10.23 5.17
CA GLN A 15 -8.11 10.32 6.53
C GLN A 15 -8.49 8.96 7.11
N MET A 16 -8.31 7.86 6.38
CA MET A 16 -8.75 6.52 6.78
C MET A 16 -10.26 6.47 7.10
N ARG A 17 -11.05 7.08 6.21
CA ARG A 17 -12.52 7.20 6.28
C ARG A 17 -13.17 6.71 4.99
N SER A 18 -12.55 5.77 4.28
CA SER A 18 -13.13 5.19 3.05
C SER A 18 -14.47 4.49 3.31
N GLY A 19 -14.64 3.92 4.50
CA GLY A 19 -15.78 3.08 4.86
C GLY A 19 -15.69 1.66 4.32
N LEU A 20 -14.54 1.26 3.73
CA LEU A 20 -14.30 -0.11 3.31
C LEU A 20 -14.24 -1.04 4.52
N ALA A 21 -14.86 -2.21 4.41
CA ALA A 21 -14.84 -3.26 5.41
C ALA A 21 -13.51 -4.04 5.34
N PHE A 22 -12.40 -3.34 5.62
CA PHE A 22 -11.08 -3.93 5.70
C PHE A 22 -10.80 -4.40 7.12
N ASP A 23 -10.44 -5.68 7.28
CA ASP A 23 -10.07 -6.24 8.58
C ASP A 23 -8.56 -6.13 8.79
N GLU A 24 -8.17 -5.05 9.46
CA GLU A 24 -6.77 -4.78 9.80
C GLU A 24 -6.21 -5.85 10.76
N GLY A 25 -7.04 -6.37 11.68
CA GLY A 25 -6.61 -7.39 12.65
C GLY A 25 -6.28 -8.72 11.96
N ALA A 26 -7.15 -9.16 11.06
CA ALA A 26 -6.92 -10.37 10.26
C ALA A 26 -5.67 -10.25 9.38
N LEU A 27 -5.41 -9.07 8.80
CA LEU A 27 -4.15 -8.83 8.06
C LEU A 27 -2.94 -9.04 8.97
N TYR A 28 -2.91 -8.46 10.17
CA TYR A 28 -1.77 -8.58 11.08
C TYR A 28 -1.59 -10.01 11.59
N GLU A 29 -2.67 -10.72 11.89
CA GLU A 29 -2.61 -12.12 12.32
C GLU A 29 -2.03 -13.01 11.21
N GLU A 30 -2.54 -12.88 9.97
CA GLU A 30 -2.03 -13.60 8.81
C GLU A 30 -0.56 -13.28 8.56
N ALA A 31 -0.20 -11.99 8.54
CA ALA A 31 1.17 -11.54 8.31
C ALA A 31 2.11 -12.10 9.38
N SER A 32 1.72 -12.07 10.64
CA SER A 32 2.52 -12.58 11.76
C SER A 32 2.74 -14.08 11.66
N ALA A 33 1.68 -14.85 11.36
CA ALA A 33 1.78 -16.30 11.16
C ALA A 33 2.67 -16.66 9.96
N ARG A 34 2.60 -15.91 8.86
CA ARG A 34 3.48 -16.09 7.70
C ARG A 34 4.92 -15.77 8.03
N VAL A 35 5.18 -14.65 8.73
CA VAL A 35 6.55 -14.30 9.17
C VAL A 35 7.13 -15.41 10.06
N ALA A 36 6.35 -15.94 11.00
CA ALA A 36 6.81 -17.03 11.88
C ALA A 36 7.13 -18.33 11.12
N SER A 37 6.43 -18.62 10.02
CA SER A 37 6.58 -19.87 9.27
C SER A 37 7.53 -19.79 8.07
N GLN A 38 7.63 -18.63 7.41
CA GLN A 38 8.34 -18.45 6.13
C GLN A 38 9.42 -17.36 6.19
N GLY A 39 9.48 -16.60 7.29
CA GLY A 39 10.38 -15.47 7.45
C GLY A 39 9.88 -14.19 6.77
N TYR A 40 10.43 -13.06 7.22
CA TYR A 40 10.01 -11.72 6.79
C TYR A 40 10.09 -11.50 5.27
N SER A 41 11.18 -11.92 4.64
CA SER A 41 11.40 -11.67 3.21
C SER A 41 10.38 -12.39 2.31
N ALA A 42 10.02 -13.63 2.65
CA ALA A 42 9.03 -14.40 1.88
C ALA A 42 7.63 -13.82 2.06
N THR A 43 7.27 -13.42 3.29
CA THR A 43 6.01 -12.74 3.57
C THR A 43 5.89 -11.44 2.77
N LEU A 44 6.94 -10.60 2.77
CA LEU A 44 6.93 -9.35 2.00
C LEU A 44 6.76 -9.61 0.51
N ALA A 45 7.48 -10.60 -0.04
CA ALA A 45 7.35 -10.98 -1.44
C ALA A 45 5.90 -11.37 -1.79
N SER A 46 5.22 -12.14 -0.92
CA SER A 46 3.83 -12.55 -1.15
C SER A 46 2.85 -11.38 -1.23
N TYR A 47 3.07 -10.30 -0.49
CA TYR A 47 2.21 -9.12 -0.55
C TYR A 47 2.53 -8.23 -1.76
N THR A 48 3.81 -8.11 -2.14
CA THR A 48 4.22 -7.30 -3.29
C THR A 48 3.80 -7.88 -4.65
N GLN A 49 3.49 -9.18 -4.71
CA GLN A 49 3.03 -9.85 -5.93
C GLN A 49 1.51 -9.83 -6.10
N GLN A 50 0.77 -9.37 -5.09
CA GLN A 50 -0.69 -9.31 -5.14
C GLN A 50 -1.16 -8.01 -5.82
N ASP A 51 -2.26 -8.10 -6.56
CA ASP A 51 -3.01 -6.93 -6.99
C ASP A 51 -3.88 -6.42 -5.83
N LEU A 52 -3.24 -5.70 -4.91
CA LEU A 52 -3.91 -5.10 -3.75
C LEU A 52 -4.94 -4.04 -4.16
N THR A 53 -4.81 -3.45 -5.35
CA THR A 53 -5.79 -2.49 -5.87
C THR A 53 -7.11 -3.18 -6.17
N SER A 54 -7.06 -4.29 -6.93
CA SER A 54 -8.24 -5.09 -7.22
C SER A 54 -8.87 -5.67 -5.95
N LEU A 55 -8.05 -6.09 -4.98
CA LEU A 55 -8.52 -6.55 -3.67
C LEU A 55 -9.29 -5.45 -2.95
N GLY A 56 -8.71 -4.25 -2.82
CA GLY A 56 -9.35 -3.10 -2.17
C GLY A 56 -10.65 -2.67 -2.82
N LEU A 57 -10.69 -2.62 -4.16
CA LEU A 57 -11.91 -2.28 -4.91
C LEU A 57 -13.00 -3.36 -4.80
N GLY A 58 -12.62 -4.60 -4.46
CA GLY A 58 -13.53 -5.72 -4.22
C GLY A 58 -14.18 -5.74 -2.83
N LEU A 59 -13.64 -4.99 -1.86
CA LEU A 59 -14.12 -5.01 -0.48
C LEU A 59 -15.56 -4.49 -0.35
N PRO A 60 -16.39 -5.08 0.54
CA PRO A 60 -17.68 -4.51 0.88
C PRO A 60 -17.52 -3.17 1.63
N MET A 61 -18.60 -2.39 1.69
CA MET A 61 -18.67 -1.18 2.53
C MET A 61 -19.17 -1.57 3.92
N ALA A 62 -18.49 -1.12 4.97
CA ALA A 62 -18.98 -1.16 6.35
C ALA A 62 -19.76 0.12 6.72
N TYR A 63 -19.33 1.26 6.17
CA TYR A 63 -19.93 2.58 6.41
C TYR A 63 -19.98 3.39 5.12
N ARG A 64 -20.75 4.47 5.05
CA ARG A 64 -20.65 5.41 3.93
C ARG A 64 -19.28 6.12 3.97
N PRO A 65 -18.71 6.51 2.82
CA PRO A 65 -17.46 7.27 2.81
C PRO A 65 -17.57 8.54 3.66
N GLY A 66 -16.60 8.74 4.55
CA GLY A 66 -16.55 9.88 5.47
C GLY A 66 -17.34 9.69 6.77
N GLU A 67 -18.19 8.68 6.90
CA GLU A 67 -19.08 8.52 8.07
C GLU A 67 -18.34 8.06 9.33
N ALA A 68 -17.41 7.11 9.18
CA ALA A 68 -16.62 6.56 10.28
C ALA A 68 -15.12 6.65 9.98
N TRP A 69 -14.31 6.68 11.05
CA TRP A 69 -12.87 6.49 10.98
C TRP A 69 -12.53 5.05 11.33
N SER A 70 -11.67 4.42 10.54
CA SER A 70 -11.08 3.12 10.84
C SER A 70 -9.69 3.06 10.22
N TYR A 71 -8.66 2.81 11.03
CA TYR A 71 -7.32 2.58 10.49
C TYR A 71 -7.37 1.47 9.44
N SER A 72 -6.80 1.74 8.26
CA SER A 72 -6.92 0.86 7.10
C SER A 72 -5.63 0.93 6.28
N THR A 73 -4.87 -0.16 6.30
CA THR A 73 -3.74 -0.36 5.38
C THR A 73 -4.23 -0.28 3.93
N MET A 74 -5.44 -0.77 3.65
CA MET A 74 -6.02 -0.72 2.31
C MET A 74 -6.26 0.71 1.80
N ASP A 75 -6.63 1.66 2.67
CA ASP A 75 -6.83 3.05 2.27
C ASP A 75 -5.51 3.67 1.76
N SER A 76 -4.39 3.32 2.39
CA SER A 76 -3.06 3.76 1.96
C SER A 76 -2.61 3.11 0.64
N GLN A 77 -2.93 1.82 0.45
CA GLN A 77 -2.65 1.12 -0.81
C GLN A 77 -3.44 1.72 -1.97
N LEU A 78 -4.74 1.96 -1.77
CA LEU A 78 -5.59 2.61 -2.77
C LEU A 78 -5.15 4.05 -3.06
N LEU A 79 -4.63 4.77 -2.07
CA LEU A 79 -4.07 6.11 -2.27
C LEU A 79 -2.82 6.05 -3.17
N SER A 80 -1.92 5.08 -2.95
CA SER A 80 -0.75 4.85 -3.80
C SER A 80 -1.15 4.50 -5.23
N ALA A 81 -2.11 3.59 -5.40
CA ALA A 81 -2.65 3.21 -6.70
C ALA A 81 -3.32 4.40 -7.43
N ALA A 82 -4.11 5.20 -6.71
CA ALA A 82 -4.73 6.40 -7.25
C ALA A 82 -3.67 7.44 -7.66
N PHE A 83 -2.62 7.62 -6.86
CA PHE A 83 -1.49 8.49 -7.21
C PHE A 83 -0.85 8.06 -8.53
N GLN A 84 -0.52 6.77 -8.68
CA GLN A 84 0.08 6.25 -9.90
C GLN A 84 -0.85 6.40 -11.10
N ALA A 85 -2.13 6.12 -10.94
CA ALA A 85 -3.13 6.27 -12.01
C ALA A 85 -3.29 7.74 -12.46
N LEU A 86 -3.21 8.70 -11.53
CA LEU A 86 -3.37 10.12 -11.82
C LEU A 86 -2.10 10.78 -12.40
N THR A 87 -0.93 10.30 -12.01
CA THR A 87 0.36 10.93 -12.36
C THR A 87 1.13 10.17 -13.44
N GLY A 88 0.80 8.89 -13.68
CA GLY A 88 1.60 7.99 -14.50
C GLY A 88 2.93 7.58 -13.86
N GLN A 89 3.18 7.94 -12.60
CA GLN A 89 4.45 7.72 -11.91
C GLN A 89 4.26 6.86 -10.64
N PRO A 90 5.13 5.87 -10.36
CA PRO A 90 5.12 5.16 -9.09
C PRO A 90 5.37 6.11 -7.91
N LEU A 91 4.63 5.92 -6.82
CA LEU A 91 4.75 6.77 -5.63
C LEU A 91 6.17 6.77 -5.04
N GLY A 92 6.84 5.61 -5.03
CA GLY A 92 8.23 5.47 -4.58
C GLY A 92 9.19 6.34 -5.40
N ALA A 93 9.09 6.30 -6.72
CA ALA A 93 9.89 7.13 -7.62
C ALA A 93 9.60 8.64 -7.44
N TYR A 94 8.35 9.01 -7.11
CA TYR A 94 8.02 10.40 -6.79
C TYR A 94 8.64 10.85 -5.47
N ALA A 95 8.57 10.01 -4.44
CA ALA A 95 9.20 10.28 -3.16
C ALA A 95 10.73 10.39 -3.28
N ASP A 96 11.37 9.52 -4.07
CA ASP A 96 12.81 9.58 -4.35
C ASP A 96 13.24 10.89 -5.01
N ARG A 97 12.43 11.41 -5.94
CA ARG A 97 12.77 12.65 -6.64
C ARG A 97 12.49 13.90 -5.81
N HIS A 98 11.41 13.91 -5.04
CA HIS A 98 10.86 15.14 -4.47
C HIS A 98 10.86 15.22 -2.94
N LEU A 99 10.83 14.08 -2.24
CA LEU A 99 10.66 14.04 -0.79
C LEU A 99 11.95 13.63 -0.08
N PHE A 100 12.50 12.46 -0.40
CA PHE A 100 13.63 11.89 0.31
C PHE A 100 14.88 12.79 0.29
N PRO A 101 15.28 13.40 -0.85
CA PRO A 101 16.42 14.32 -0.86
C PRO A 101 16.18 15.57 -0.03
N ALA A 102 14.96 16.13 -0.09
CA ALA A 102 14.58 17.32 0.67
C ALA A 102 14.60 17.07 2.19
N LEU A 103 14.37 15.83 2.61
CA LEU A 103 14.46 15.39 4.00
C LEU A 103 15.85 14.86 4.39
N GLY A 104 16.83 14.86 3.47
CA GLY A 104 18.17 14.30 3.72
C GLY A 104 18.21 12.77 3.81
N ILE A 105 17.17 12.07 3.37
CA ILE A 105 17.12 10.60 3.32
C ILE A 105 17.90 10.13 2.09
N ARG A 106 19.03 9.45 2.34
CA ARG A 106 19.96 8.98 1.29
C ARG A 106 19.91 7.49 1.01
N SER A 107 19.32 6.72 1.92
CA SER A 107 19.21 5.27 1.81
C SER A 107 17.78 4.88 2.15
N TRP A 108 17.08 4.33 1.16
CA TRP A 108 15.70 3.87 1.30
C TRP A 108 15.50 2.63 0.42
N ARG A 109 14.47 1.86 0.75
CA ARG A 109 14.03 0.71 -0.05
C ARG A 109 12.52 0.74 -0.14
N TRP A 110 11.98 0.64 -1.35
CA TRP A 110 10.55 0.53 -1.60
C TRP A 110 10.22 -0.88 -2.09
N PRO A 111 9.47 -1.68 -1.31
CA PRO A 111 9.05 -3.00 -1.75
C PRO A 111 8.08 -2.90 -2.94
N GLY A 112 8.36 -3.60 -4.05
CA GLY A 112 7.43 -3.75 -5.17
C GLY A 112 7.71 -2.91 -6.43
N ASP A 113 8.67 -1.99 -6.42
CA ASP A 113 9.11 -1.35 -7.66
C ASP A 113 9.93 -2.36 -8.48
N ALA A 114 9.33 -2.93 -9.52
CA ALA A 114 10.00 -3.72 -10.57
C ALA A 114 11.01 -2.89 -11.41
N GLY A 115 11.54 -1.79 -10.84
CA GLY A 115 12.65 -0.98 -11.34
C GLY A 115 13.90 -1.02 -10.44
N ALA A 116 13.89 -1.77 -9.33
CA ALA A 116 15.07 -2.01 -8.49
C ALA A 116 15.61 -3.45 -8.66
N LEU A 117 15.65 -3.95 -9.90
CA LEU A 117 16.47 -5.11 -10.24
C LEU A 117 17.92 -4.66 -10.51
N LEU A 118 18.64 -4.32 -9.44
CA LEU A 118 20.09 -4.54 -9.35
C LEU A 118 20.41 -4.99 -7.92
N TRP A 119 20.08 -6.25 -7.65
CA TRP A 119 20.56 -7.05 -6.53
C TRP A 119 21.97 -7.60 -6.80
N ALA A 120 22.76 -6.92 -7.63
CA ALA A 120 24.12 -7.30 -7.98
C ALA A 120 25.07 -6.11 -7.90
N ALA A 121 25.39 -5.66 -6.68
CA ALA A 121 26.60 -4.87 -6.44
C ALA A 121 27.04 -4.79 -4.97
N TRP A 122 26.74 -5.74 -4.09
CA TRP A 122 27.42 -5.81 -2.78
C TRP A 122 27.69 -7.26 -2.40
N GLY A 123 28.66 -7.84 -3.10
CA GLY A 123 29.46 -8.92 -2.55
C GLY A 123 30.18 -8.40 -1.31
N TRP A 124 30.19 -9.23 -0.28
CA TRP A 124 31.03 -9.04 0.88
C TRP A 124 32.49 -9.09 0.42
N ASN A 125 33.26 -8.07 0.79
CA ASN A 125 34.58 -8.27 1.37
C ASN A 125 34.55 -7.63 2.76
#